data_AF-A0A7C3P2V7-F1
#
_entry.id   AF-A0A7C3P2V7-F1
#
_cell.length_a   1.000
_cell.length_b   1.000
_cell.length_c   1.000
_cell.angle_alpha   90.00
_cell.angle_beta   90.00
_cell.angle_gamma   90.00
#
_symmetry.space_group_name_H-M   'P 1'
#
loop_
_entity.id
_entity.type
_entity.pdbx_description
1 polymer ?
#
loop_
_entity_poly.entity_id
_entity_poly.type
_entity_poly.pdbx_seq_one_letter_code
_entity_poly.pdbx_strand_id
1 'polypeptide(L)'
;MKHLTDPEGRRLPIKIDTASNGEFVPIPLSAANRMGNRLAYEAGAMNAKRLGMGRRDFLVSARGAATVLLAFNAANSAAGKPGGFFELEPQSALDPRLAQVRLGDKGEFIFDVQGHFVDPSGAWVKSAPPDSFKWSPKTGCGLASKPGARSYLNCLGPEEFVKDVFLD
;
A
#
# COMPACT_ATOMS: atom_id res chain seq x y z
N MET A 1 18.00 -10.66 -12.77
CA MET A 1 18.58 -10.83 -11.41
C MET A 1 17.45 -11.08 -10.42
N LYS A 2 17.49 -12.15 -9.61
CA LYS A 2 16.37 -12.54 -8.71
C LYS A 2 15.99 -11.52 -7.62
N HIS A 3 16.81 -10.49 -7.37
CA HIS A 3 16.62 -9.53 -6.28
C HIS A 3 16.70 -8.05 -6.73
N LEU A 4 16.29 -7.74 -7.96
CA LEU A 4 16.39 -6.38 -8.51
C LEU A 4 15.70 -5.32 -7.63
N THR A 5 14.58 -5.68 -7.01
CA THR A 5 13.72 -4.80 -6.19
C THR A 5 14.20 -4.59 -4.75
N ASP A 6 15.16 -5.39 -4.28
CA ASP A 6 15.77 -5.27 -2.95
C ASP A 6 17.25 -5.74 -2.98
N PRO A 7 18.14 -4.95 -3.60
CA PRO A 7 19.55 -5.33 -3.75
C PRO A 7 20.26 -5.52 -2.39
N GLU A 8 19.83 -4.77 -1.37
CA GLU A 8 20.33 -4.84 0.00
C GLU A 8 19.75 -6.02 0.79
N GLY A 9 18.64 -6.61 0.34
CA GLY A 9 17.94 -7.69 1.02
C GLY A 9 17.33 -7.27 2.35
N ARG A 10 17.03 -5.99 2.55
CA ARG A 10 16.58 -5.45 3.85
C ARG A 10 15.07 -5.21 3.89
N ARG A 11 14.35 -5.44 2.80
CA ARG A 11 12.93 -5.12 2.69
C ARG A 11 12.08 -6.34 3.02
N LEU A 12 10.95 -6.12 3.69
CA LEU A 12 9.88 -7.12 3.80
C LEU A 12 9.10 -7.16 2.47
N PRO A 13 8.57 -8.32 2.05
CA PRO A 13 7.72 -8.42 0.86
C PRO A 13 6.43 -7.62 0.99
N ILE A 14 5.90 -7.48 2.20
CA ILE A 14 4.76 -6.65 2.54
C ILE A 14 5.22 -5.74 3.68
N LYS A 15 5.22 -4.42 3.46
CA LYS A 15 5.70 -3.46 4.45
C LYS A 15 4.54 -2.72 5.08
N ILE A 16 4.60 -2.50 6.40
CA ILE A 16 3.84 -1.44 7.03
C ILE A 16 4.78 -0.25 7.15
N ASP A 17 4.51 0.80 6.39
CA ASP A 17 5.37 1.97 6.30
C ASP A 17 4.52 3.23 6.18
N THR A 18 5.16 4.37 6.37
CA THR A 18 4.55 5.68 6.21
C THR A 18 4.94 6.18 4.82
N ALA A 19 3.98 6.21 3.89
CA ALA A 19 4.20 6.80 2.57
C ALA A 19 3.64 8.22 2.52
N SER A 20 4.24 9.05 1.68
CA SER A 20 3.71 10.35 1.29
C SER A 20 3.64 10.41 -0.22
N ASN A 21 2.57 11.03 -0.73
CA ASN A 21 2.45 11.43 -2.13
C ASN A 21 3.22 12.74 -2.44
N GLY A 22 3.94 13.30 -1.46
CA GLY A 22 4.62 14.59 -1.53
C GLY A 22 3.78 15.76 -1.01
N GLU A 23 2.47 15.58 -0.80
CA GLU A 23 1.56 16.65 -0.36
C GLU A 23 1.44 16.71 1.17
N PHE A 24 1.52 15.55 1.82
CA PHE A 24 1.36 15.43 3.27
C PHE A 24 2.57 14.80 3.93
N VAL A 25 2.94 15.27 5.13
CA VAL A 25 3.97 14.63 5.94
C VAL A 25 3.47 13.24 6.36
N PRO A 26 4.24 12.15 6.16
CA PRO A 26 3.82 10.82 6.58
C PRO A 26 3.53 10.78 8.09
N ILE A 27 2.37 10.23 8.48
CA ILE A 27 2.03 10.04 9.89
C ILE A 27 2.92 8.93 10.47
N PRO A 28 3.59 9.13 11.63
CA PRO A 28 4.41 8.09 12.24
C PRO A 28 3.66 6.77 12.48
N LEU A 29 4.35 5.64 12.31
CA LEU A 29 3.76 4.33 12.60
C LEU A 29 3.31 4.22 14.06
N SER A 30 2.21 3.49 14.28
CA SER A 30 1.80 3.11 15.63
C SER A 30 2.79 2.11 16.27
N ALA A 31 2.73 1.96 17.60
CA ALA A 31 3.54 0.96 18.31
C ALA A 31 3.26 -0.47 17.82
N ALA A 32 2.00 -0.81 17.54
CA ALA A 32 1.59 -2.10 16.99
C ALA A 32 2.19 -2.35 15.60
N ASN A 33 2.20 -1.33 14.73
CA ASN A 33 2.80 -1.45 13.38
C ASN A 33 4.32 -1.63 13.44
N ARG A 34 5.00 -0.91 14.34
CA ARG A 34 6.43 -1.14 14.59
C ARG A 34 6.70 -2.55 15.11
N MET A 35 5.84 -3.07 16.00
CA MET A 35 5.93 -4.45 16.47
C MET A 35 5.76 -5.45 15.32
N GLY A 36 4.75 -5.25 14.46
CA GLY A 36 4.50 -6.10 13.29
C GLY A 36 5.72 -6.20 12.36
N ASN A 37 6.35 -5.07 12.04
CA ASN A 37 7.57 -5.08 11.23
C ASN A 37 8.71 -5.85 11.91
N ARG A 38 8.94 -5.66 13.22
CA ARG A 38 9.98 -6.40 13.95
C ARG A 38 9.73 -7.90 13.94
N LEU A 39 8.52 -8.33 14.30
CA LEU A 39 8.12 -9.74 14.31
C LEU A 39 8.26 -10.37 12.92
N ALA A 40 7.93 -9.63 11.85
CA ALA A 40 8.07 -10.10 10.48
C ALA A 40 9.54 -10.33 10.08
N TYR A 41 10.46 -9.42 10.46
CA TYR A 41 11.89 -9.61 10.21
C TYR A 41 12.46 -10.80 10.99
N GLU A 42 12.13 -10.92 12.27
CA GLU A 42 12.57 -12.01 13.14
C GLU A 42 12.07 -13.36 12.62
N ALA A 43 10.78 -13.48 12.37
CA ALA A 43 10.18 -14.70 11.83
C ALA A 43 10.72 -15.04 10.44
N GLY A 44 10.93 -14.05 9.58
CA GLY A 44 11.53 -14.26 8.26
C GLY A 44 12.96 -14.82 8.34
N ALA A 45 13.79 -14.30 9.25
CA ALA A 45 15.13 -14.82 9.47
C ALA A 45 15.12 -16.24 10.05
N MET A 46 14.25 -16.49 11.04
CA MET A 46 14.09 -17.81 11.66
C MET A 46 13.62 -18.87 10.68
N ASN A 47 12.58 -18.58 9.88
CA ASN A 47 12.01 -19.52 8.93
C ASN A 47 12.95 -19.79 7.76
N ALA A 48 13.65 -18.77 7.25
CA ALA A 48 14.69 -18.96 6.23
C ALA A 48 15.77 -19.92 6.73
N LYS A 49 16.28 -19.71 7.95
CA LYS A 49 17.28 -20.60 8.58
C LYS A 49 16.73 -22.02 8.77
N ARG A 50 15.50 -22.15 9.27
CA ARG A 50 14.84 -23.44 9.50
C ARG A 50 14.69 -24.28 8.23
N LEU A 51 14.51 -23.63 7.09
CA LEU A 51 14.32 -24.28 5.79
C LEU A 51 15.62 -24.40 4.97
N GLY A 52 16.77 -23.97 5.51
CA GLY A 52 18.04 -23.98 4.78
C GLY A 52 18.06 -23.04 3.58
N MET A 53 17.23 -21.99 3.57
CA MET A 53 17.11 -21.05 2.48
C MET A 53 17.89 -19.75 2.75
N GLY A 54 18.42 -19.13 1.70
CA GLY A 54 18.88 -17.76 1.77
C GLY A 54 17.74 -16.82 2.17
N ARG A 55 17.99 -15.90 3.12
CA ARG A 55 16.95 -14.98 3.64
C ARG A 55 16.27 -14.19 2.52
N ARG A 56 17.03 -13.73 1.51
CA ARG A 56 16.50 -12.97 0.37
C ARG A 56 15.57 -13.82 -0.48
N ASP A 57 15.98 -15.04 -0.82
CA ASP A 57 15.15 -16.00 -1.57
C ASP A 57 13.87 -16.39 -0.80
N PHE A 58 13.98 -16.52 0.52
CA PHE A 58 12.83 -16.78 1.37
C PHE A 58 11.83 -15.61 1.34
N LEU A 59 12.30 -14.37 1.52
CA LEU A 59 11.44 -13.19 1.58
C LEU A 59 10.71 -12.91 0.27
N VAL A 60 11.29 -13.23 -0.89
CA VAL A 60 10.62 -13.08 -2.20
C VAL A 60 9.71 -14.27 -2.57
N SER A 61 9.49 -15.22 -1.65
CA SER A 61 8.59 -16.36 -1.87
C SER A 61 7.23 -16.16 -1.20
N ALA A 62 6.23 -16.95 -1.59
CA ALA A 62 4.91 -16.96 -0.95
C ALA A 62 4.98 -17.23 0.57
N ARG A 63 5.95 -18.05 1.02
CA ARG A 63 6.20 -18.30 2.46
C ARG A 63 6.71 -17.05 3.19
N GLY A 64 7.49 -16.23 2.50
CA GLY A 64 7.93 -14.92 2.98
C GLY A 64 6.73 -14.00 3.23
N ALA A 65 5.84 -13.89 2.24
CA ALA A 65 4.59 -13.13 2.39
C ALA A 65 3.71 -13.66 3.53
N ALA A 66 3.49 -14.98 3.61
CA ALA A 66 2.73 -15.61 4.69
C ALA A 66 3.33 -15.31 6.07
N THR A 67 4.66 -15.41 6.20
CA THR A 67 5.38 -15.11 7.45
C THR A 67 5.12 -13.68 7.92
N VAL A 68 5.13 -12.72 7.00
CA VAL A 68 4.88 -11.31 7.32
C VAL A 68 3.43 -11.08 7.75
N LEU A 69 2.46 -11.63 7.02
CA LEU A 69 1.04 -11.48 7.34
C LEU A 69 0.69 -12.10 8.70
N LEU A 70 1.26 -13.28 9.01
CA LEU A 70 1.11 -13.91 10.33
C LEU A 70 1.74 -13.09 11.46
N ALA A 71 2.88 -12.45 11.21
CA ALA A 71 3.49 -11.53 12.18
C ALA A 71 2.61 -10.30 12.44
N PHE A 72 1.89 -9.81 11.43
CA PHE A 72 0.93 -8.72 11.60
C PHE A 72 -0.31 -9.16 12.40
N ASN A 73 -0.81 -10.38 12.21
CA ASN A 73 -1.86 -10.95 13.06
C ASN A 73 -1.41 -10.98 14.52
N ALA A 74 -0.20 -11.50 14.79
CA ALA A 74 0.35 -11.56 16.15
C ALA A 74 0.50 -10.17 16.79
N ALA A 75 1.05 -9.20 16.06
CA ALA A 75 1.23 -7.84 16.57
C ALA A 75 -0.10 -7.13 16.88
N ASN A 76 -1.12 -7.29 16.04
CA ASN A 76 -2.42 -6.66 16.27
C ASN A 76 -3.22 -7.37 17.38
N SER A 77 -3.11 -8.70 17.47
CA SER A 77 -3.67 -9.48 18.57
C SER A 77 -3.05 -9.06 19.92
N ALA A 78 -1.73 -8.94 20.00
CA ALA A 78 -1.04 -8.46 21.20
C ALA A 78 -1.40 -7.01 21.57
N ALA A 79 -1.79 -6.19 20.59
CA ALA A 79 -2.29 -4.84 20.81
C ALA A 79 -3.78 -4.77 21.16
N GLY A 80 -4.46 -5.90 21.33
CA GLY A 80 -5.88 -5.97 21.70
C GLY A 80 -6.82 -5.42 20.62
N LYS A 81 -6.39 -5.39 19.35
CA LYS A 81 -7.26 -4.89 18.27
C LYS A 81 -8.32 -5.93 17.92
N PRO A 82 -9.63 -5.60 18.03
CA PRO A 82 -10.70 -6.57 17.85
C PRO A 82 -11.08 -6.84 16.39
N GLY A 83 -10.50 -6.11 15.42
CA GLY A 83 -10.93 -6.14 14.02
C GLY A 83 -9.93 -6.81 13.08
N GLY A 84 -10.42 -7.73 12.24
CA GLY A 84 -9.74 -8.30 11.06
C GLY A 84 -8.48 -9.12 11.35
N PHE A 85 -8.27 -10.18 10.58
CA PHE A 85 -7.01 -10.90 10.54
C PHE A 85 -6.78 -11.47 9.13
N PHE A 86 -5.52 -11.71 8.78
CA PHE A 86 -5.19 -12.45 7.58
C PHE A 86 -5.48 -13.93 7.81
N GLU A 87 -6.44 -14.50 7.09
CA GLU A 87 -6.84 -15.91 7.21
C GLU A 87 -5.78 -16.82 6.59
N LEU A 88 -4.80 -17.20 7.41
CA LEU A 88 -3.66 -18.03 7.04
C LEU A 88 -3.36 -19.04 8.15
N GLU A 89 -3.17 -20.29 7.76
CA GLU A 89 -2.63 -21.29 8.67
C GLU A 89 -1.16 -20.98 8.98
N PRO A 90 -0.68 -21.18 10.23
CA PRO A 90 0.72 -20.98 10.58
C PRO A 90 1.71 -21.76 9.71
N GLN A 91 1.30 -22.93 9.22
CA GLN A 91 2.08 -23.79 8.34
C GLN A 91 2.39 -23.12 7.00
N SER A 92 1.60 -22.13 6.57
CA SER A 92 1.85 -21.36 5.34
C SER A 92 3.19 -20.62 5.36
N ALA A 93 3.76 -20.36 6.55
CA ALA A 93 5.08 -19.78 6.69
C ALA A 93 6.22 -20.75 6.32
N LEU A 94 5.94 -22.05 6.23
CA LEU A 94 6.94 -23.12 6.08
C LEU A 94 6.68 -24.01 4.87
N ASP A 95 5.43 -24.39 4.63
CA ASP A 95 5.02 -25.26 3.52
C ASP A 95 4.87 -24.45 2.22
N PRO A 96 5.69 -24.71 1.19
CA PRO A 96 5.64 -23.98 -0.07
C PRO A 96 4.33 -24.20 -0.84
N ARG A 97 3.71 -25.38 -0.76
CA ARG A 97 2.46 -25.68 -1.48
C ARG A 97 1.30 -24.96 -0.83
N LEU A 98 1.22 -25.01 0.50
CA LEU A 98 0.16 -24.29 1.23
C LEU A 98 0.29 -22.78 1.03
N ALA A 99 1.51 -22.24 1.11
CA ALA A 99 1.76 -20.82 0.82
C ALA A 99 1.32 -20.44 -0.59
N GLN A 100 1.61 -21.28 -1.60
CA GLN A 100 1.21 -21.05 -2.98
C GLN A 100 -0.31 -21.10 -3.17
N VAL A 101 -1.01 -22.05 -2.52
CA VAL A 101 -2.48 -22.14 -2.59
C VAL A 101 -3.13 -20.89 -1.99
N ARG A 102 -2.57 -20.38 -0.88
CA ARG A 102 -3.12 -19.23 -0.15
C ARG A 102 -2.78 -17.87 -0.77
N LEU A 103 -1.53 -17.69 -1.24
CA LEU A 103 -0.98 -16.38 -1.61
C LEU A 103 -0.28 -16.35 -2.98
N GLY A 104 -0.18 -17.50 -3.65
CA GLY A 104 0.49 -17.60 -4.93
C GLY A 104 -0.30 -16.96 -6.06
N ASP A 105 0.43 -16.58 -7.11
CA ASP A 105 -0.13 -16.17 -8.39
C ASP A 105 -1.02 -17.29 -8.98
N LYS A 106 -2.23 -16.93 -9.40
CA LYS A 106 -3.21 -17.78 -10.08
C LYS A 106 -3.46 -17.30 -11.52
N GLY A 107 -2.53 -16.51 -12.07
CA GLY A 107 -2.65 -15.89 -13.38
C GLY A 107 -3.38 -14.55 -13.35
N GLU A 108 -3.48 -13.90 -12.19
CA GLU A 108 -4.10 -12.59 -12.09
C GLU A 108 -3.21 -11.51 -12.71
N PHE A 109 -3.79 -10.68 -13.57
CA PHE A 109 -3.13 -9.45 -14.02
C PHE A 109 -3.40 -8.33 -13.02
N ILE A 110 -2.33 -7.83 -12.39
CA ILE A 110 -2.40 -6.69 -11.47
C ILE A 110 -1.89 -5.46 -12.20
N PHE A 111 -2.72 -4.43 -12.27
CA PHE A 111 -2.34 -3.10 -12.73
C PHE A 111 -2.74 -2.08 -11.66
N ASP A 112 -1.86 -1.10 -11.42
CA ASP A 112 -2.09 -0.01 -10.49
C ASP A 112 -2.15 1.30 -11.29
N VAL A 113 -3.19 2.10 -11.05
CA VAL A 113 -3.39 3.40 -11.70
C VAL A 113 -3.39 4.48 -10.63
N GLN A 114 -2.39 5.35 -10.67
CA GLN A 114 -2.36 6.53 -9.81
C GLN A 114 -3.23 7.64 -10.40
N GLY A 115 -4.42 7.84 -9.83
CA GLY A 115 -5.27 8.99 -10.12
C GLY A 115 -4.67 10.30 -9.58
N HIS A 116 -4.83 11.40 -10.32
CA HIS A 116 -4.51 12.75 -9.87
C HIS A 116 -5.82 13.51 -9.58
N PHE A 117 -6.25 13.43 -8.33
CA PHE A 117 -7.45 14.07 -7.79
C PHE A 117 -7.05 15.12 -6.75
N VAL A 118 -7.78 16.24 -6.67
CA VAL A 118 -7.57 17.27 -5.64
C VAL A 118 -8.89 17.61 -4.97
N ASP A 119 -8.90 17.82 -3.66
CA ASP A 119 -10.08 18.34 -2.96
C ASP A 119 -10.20 19.85 -3.18
N PRO A 120 -11.13 20.36 -4.01
CA PRO A 120 -11.26 21.79 -4.31
C PRO A 120 -11.81 22.60 -3.13
N SER A 121 -12.25 21.93 -2.06
CA SER A 121 -12.73 22.54 -0.80
C SER A 121 -11.68 22.52 0.31
N GLY A 122 -10.54 21.86 0.07
CA GLY A 122 -9.49 21.65 1.06
C GLY A 122 -8.80 22.94 1.52
N ALA A 123 -8.21 22.91 2.71
CA ALA A 123 -7.55 24.07 3.31
C ALA A 123 -6.39 24.63 2.45
N TRP A 124 -5.74 23.77 1.64
CA TRP A 124 -4.65 24.13 0.74
C TRP A 124 -5.05 25.21 -0.29
N VAL A 125 -6.34 25.28 -0.67
CA VAL A 125 -6.85 26.27 -1.64
C VAL A 125 -6.66 27.70 -1.14
N LYS A 126 -6.67 27.91 0.18
CA LYS A 126 -6.51 29.23 0.81
C LYS A 126 -5.11 29.81 0.63
N SER A 127 -4.08 28.95 0.53
CA SER A 127 -2.68 29.35 0.42
C SER A 127 -2.07 29.08 -0.95
N ALA A 128 -2.68 28.21 -1.75
CA ALA A 128 -2.17 27.86 -3.07
C ALA A 128 -2.30 29.01 -4.08
N PRO A 129 -1.36 29.14 -5.04
CA PRO A 129 -1.46 30.06 -6.16
C PRO A 129 -2.82 29.97 -6.89
N PRO A 130 -3.37 31.09 -7.43
CA PRO A 130 -4.64 31.10 -8.15
C PRO A 130 -4.72 30.11 -9.34
N ASP A 131 -3.57 29.81 -9.94
CA ASP A 131 -3.45 28.99 -11.15
C ASP A 131 -2.98 27.55 -10.87
N SER A 132 -2.94 27.12 -9.61
CA SER A 132 -2.58 25.76 -9.23
C SER A 132 -3.39 24.72 -10.03
N PHE A 133 -2.70 23.76 -10.63
CA PHE A 133 -3.29 22.69 -11.45
C PHE A 133 -3.96 23.11 -12.77
N LYS A 134 -3.98 24.41 -13.15
CA LYS A 134 -4.50 24.84 -14.47
C LYS A 134 -3.77 24.25 -15.68
N TRP A 135 -2.56 23.74 -15.47
CA TRP A 135 -1.78 23.04 -16.50
C TRP A 135 -2.35 21.66 -16.84
N SER A 136 -3.21 21.09 -15.99
CA SER A 136 -3.76 19.75 -16.20
C SER A 136 -4.78 19.76 -17.34
N PRO A 137 -4.66 18.89 -18.36
CA PRO A 137 -5.60 18.84 -19.48
C PRO A 137 -7.06 18.65 -19.05
N LYS A 138 -7.29 17.98 -17.92
CA LYS A 138 -8.64 17.67 -17.43
C LYS A 138 -9.39 18.91 -16.93
N THR A 139 -8.71 20.03 -16.65
CA THR A 139 -9.35 21.25 -16.14
C THR A 139 -10.29 21.95 -17.13
N GLY A 140 -10.38 21.47 -18.38
CA GLY A 140 -11.31 21.97 -19.40
C GLY A 140 -12.67 21.24 -19.46
N CYS A 141 -13.02 20.41 -18.48
CA CYS A 141 -14.29 19.70 -18.47
C CYS A 141 -15.52 20.64 -18.27
N GLY A 142 -16.74 20.12 -18.48
CA GLY A 142 -17.97 20.91 -18.34
C GLY A 142 -18.16 21.60 -16.98
N LEU A 143 -17.61 21.03 -15.90
CA LEU A 143 -17.69 21.61 -14.55
C LEU A 143 -16.85 22.90 -14.39
N ALA A 144 -15.91 23.17 -15.29
CA ALA A 144 -15.15 24.42 -15.29
C ALA A 144 -16.03 25.65 -15.57
N SER A 145 -17.22 25.45 -16.14
CA SER A 145 -18.19 26.53 -16.42
C SER A 145 -19.01 26.96 -15.19
N LYS A 146 -18.90 26.24 -14.06
CA LYS A 146 -19.57 26.64 -12.80
C LYS A 146 -19.03 28.01 -12.33
N PRO A 147 -19.83 28.82 -11.62
CA PRO A 147 -19.35 30.07 -11.05
C PRO A 147 -18.19 29.86 -10.06
N GLY A 148 -17.22 30.77 -10.07
CA GLY A 148 -16.12 30.81 -9.10
C GLY A 148 -14.73 30.86 -9.75
N ALA A 149 -13.80 31.60 -9.14
CA ALA A 149 -12.46 31.84 -9.70
C ALA A 149 -11.60 30.57 -9.89
N ARG A 150 -11.98 29.45 -9.24
CA ARG A 150 -11.30 28.16 -9.34
C ARG A 150 -12.24 27.02 -9.74
N SER A 151 -13.30 27.33 -10.49
CA SER A 151 -14.27 26.34 -10.99
C SER A 151 -13.63 25.19 -11.77
N TYR A 152 -12.50 25.45 -12.44
CA TYR A 152 -11.70 24.45 -13.15
C TYR A 152 -11.21 23.29 -12.25
N LEU A 153 -11.05 23.51 -10.94
CA LEU A 153 -10.70 22.45 -9.99
C LEU A 153 -11.82 21.43 -9.79
N ASN A 154 -13.07 21.79 -10.09
CA ASN A 154 -14.20 20.85 -10.02
C ASN A 154 -13.99 19.68 -11.01
N CYS A 155 -13.28 19.92 -12.11
CA CYS A 155 -12.90 18.87 -13.07
C CYS A 155 -11.87 17.87 -12.53
N LEU A 156 -11.16 18.26 -11.48
CA LEU A 156 -10.23 17.40 -10.73
C LEU A 156 -10.85 17.00 -9.38
N GLY A 157 -12.17 17.20 -9.23
CA GLY A 157 -12.95 17.05 -8.00
C GLY A 157 -13.40 15.61 -7.73
N PRO A 158 -13.96 15.32 -6.54
CA PRO A 158 -14.28 13.95 -6.13
C PRO A 158 -15.43 13.36 -6.95
N GLU A 159 -16.35 14.23 -7.39
CA GLU A 159 -17.44 13.87 -8.31
C GLU A 159 -16.90 13.30 -9.62
N GLU A 160 -15.92 13.97 -10.25
CA GLU A 160 -15.30 13.49 -11.48
C GLU A 160 -14.37 12.30 -11.23
N PHE A 161 -13.74 12.19 -10.06
CA PHE A 161 -12.96 10.99 -9.72
C PHE A 161 -13.85 9.74 -9.67
N VAL A 162 -14.99 9.82 -8.99
CA VAL A 162 -15.94 8.70 -8.91
C VAL A 162 -16.47 8.36 -10.31
N LYS A 163 -16.78 9.39 -11.11
CA LYS A 163 -17.22 9.20 -12.48
C LYS A 163 -16.16 8.47 -13.33
N ASP A 164 -14.94 9.01 -13.41
CA ASP A 164 -13.84 8.45 -14.21
C ASP A 164 -13.48 7.00 -13.84
N VAL A 165 -13.61 6.63 -12.56
CA VAL A 165 -13.18 5.31 -12.07
C VAL A 165 -14.30 4.27 -12.12
N PHE A 166 -15.56 4.69 -11.91
CA PHE A 166 -16.65 3.74 -11.65
C PHE A 166 -17.89 3.88 -12.56
N LEU A 167 -18.10 5.01 -13.24
CA LEU A 167 -19.38 5.31 -13.89
C LEU A 167 -19.29 5.60 -15.40
N ASP A 168 -18.09 5.61 -15.97
CA ASP A 168 -17.84 5.73 -17.42
C ASP A 168 -17.32 4.41 -18.01
#